data_AF-A0A3D1RM89-F1
#
_entry.id   AF-A0A3D1RM89-F1
#
_cell.length_a   1.000
_cell.length_b   1.000
_cell.length_c   1.000
_cell.angle_alpha   90.00
_cell.angle_beta   90.00
_cell.angle_gamma   90.00
#
_symmetry.space_group_name_H-M   'P 1'
#
loop_
_entity.id
_entity.type
_entity.pdbx_description
1 polymer ?
#
loop_
_entity_poly.entity_id
_entity_poly.type
_entity_poly.pdbx_seq_one_letter_code
_entity_poly.pdbx_strand_id
1 'polypeptide(L)'
;GFVVDEQGRKQSKSLGNVIDPLKITADMGADILRLWVSSVDYRNDVALSHNIIKQTAEAYRKIRNTCRFILGNLFDFDPDRDNVPYEQLTELDQWALSKLHKLIKRVSQAYEDYEF
;
A
#
# COMPACT_ATOMS: atom_id res chain seq x y z
N GLY A 1 -16.85 6.87 -7.55
CA GLY A 1 -17.64 6.65 -8.77
C GLY A 1 -17.90 5.17 -8.98
N PHE A 2 -18.09 4.76 -10.24
CA PHE A 2 -18.20 3.38 -10.68
C PHE A 2 -16.83 2.79 -11.05
N VAL A 3 -16.73 1.46 -11.06
CA VAL A 3 -15.59 0.76 -11.65
C VAL A 3 -15.80 0.63 -13.15
N VAL A 4 -14.82 1.08 -13.93
CA VAL A 4 -14.79 1.05 -15.40
C VAL A 4 -13.59 0.25 -15.89
N ASP A 5 -13.56 -0.09 -17.18
CA ASP A 5 -12.37 -0.68 -17.80
C ASP A 5 -11.26 0.37 -18.04
N GLU A 6 -10.10 -0.04 -18.55
CA GLU A 6 -8.98 0.88 -18.84
C GLU A 6 -9.32 1.97 -19.86
N GLN A 7 -10.37 1.78 -20.66
CA GLN A 7 -10.84 2.76 -21.65
C GLN A 7 -11.96 3.65 -21.09
N GLY A 8 -12.28 3.53 -19.79
CA GLY A 8 -13.37 4.29 -19.16
C GLY A 8 -14.77 3.79 -19.52
N ARG A 9 -14.89 2.62 -20.14
CA ARG A 9 -16.19 2.04 -20.49
C ARG A 9 -16.74 1.26 -19.31
N LYS A 10 -18.06 1.29 -19.16
CA LYS A 10 -18.77 0.47 -18.17
C LYS A 10 -18.44 -1.01 -18.41
N GLN A 11 -18.16 -1.73 -17.33
CA GLN A 11 -17.93 -3.17 -17.41
C GLN A 11 -19.21 -3.90 -17.86
N SER A 12 -19.07 -4.80 -18.84
CA SER A 12 -20.14 -5.66 -19.34
C SER A 12 -19.61 -7.05 -19.64
N LYS A 13 -20.35 -8.08 -19.20
CA LYS A 13 -20.02 -9.48 -19.50
C LYS A 13 -19.96 -9.74 -21.01
N SER A 14 -20.79 -9.07 -21.81
CA SER A 14 -20.79 -9.21 -23.27
C SER A 14 -19.56 -8.60 -23.94
N LEU A 15 -18.93 -7.60 -23.31
CA LEU A 15 -17.70 -6.95 -23.81
C LEU A 15 -16.44 -7.67 -23.33
N GLY A 16 -16.55 -8.63 -22.42
CA GLY A 16 -15.41 -9.37 -21.86
C GLY A 16 -14.46 -8.50 -21.02
N ASN A 17 -14.85 -7.29 -20.65
CA ASN A 17 -14.04 -6.33 -19.88
C ASN A 17 -14.36 -6.36 -18.37
N VAL A 18 -15.06 -7.38 -17.90
CA VAL A 18 -15.37 -7.58 -16.48
C VAL A 18 -14.20 -8.28 -15.80
N ILE A 19 -13.80 -7.73 -14.66
CA ILE A 19 -12.81 -8.34 -13.78
C ILE A 19 -13.54 -8.90 -12.57
N ASP A 20 -13.34 -10.19 -12.29
CA ASP A 20 -13.92 -10.86 -11.12
C ASP A 20 -13.02 -10.66 -9.88
N PRO A 21 -13.49 -9.94 -8.84
CA PRO A 21 -12.74 -9.74 -7.61
C PRO A 21 -12.40 -11.05 -6.87
N LEU A 22 -13.27 -12.07 -6.96
CA LEU A 22 -13.03 -13.36 -6.30
C LEU A 22 -11.89 -14.11 -6.97
N LYS A 23 -11.78 -14.02 -8.29
CA LYS A 23 -10.66 -14.60 -9.03
C LYS A 23 -9.33 -13.94 -8.65
N ILE A 24 -9.29 -12.60 -8.59
CA ILE A 24 -8.09 -11.88 -8.13
C ILE A 24 -7.72 -12.30 -6.71
N THR A 25 -8.71 -12.37 -5.82
CA THR A 25 -8.49 -12.74 -4.42
C THR A 25 -7.94 -14.16 -4.29
N ALA A 26 -8.44 -15.10 -5.07
CA ALA A 26 -7.95 -16.48 -5.09
C ALA A 26 -6.52 -16.58 -5.65
N ASP A 27 -6.23 -15.84 -6.73
CA ASP A 27 -4.93 -15.94 -7.43
C ASP A 27 -3.81 -15.16 -6.72
N MET A 28 -4.14 -14.03 -6.10
CA MET A 28 -3.16 -13.03 -5.65
C MET A 28 -3.32 -12.62 -4.18
N GLY A 29 -4.47 -12.89 -3.57
CA GLY A 29 -4.82 -12.47 -2.21
C GLY A 29 -5.58 -11.14 -2.15
N ALA A 30 -6.40 -10.98 -1.11
CA ALA A 30 -7.31 -9.84 -0.96
C ALA A 30 -6.58 -8.49 -0.83
N ASP A 31 -5.37 -8.47 -0.28
CA ASP A 31 -4.65 -7.22 -0.02
C ASP A 31 -4.17 -6.52 -1.29
N ILE A 32 -3.99 -7.25 -2.40
CA ILE A 32 -3.69 -6.62 -3.69
C ILE A 32 -4.89 -5.80 -4.17
N LEU A 33 -6.11 -6.30 -3.99
CA LEU A 33 -7.31 -5.54 -4.34
C LEU A 33 -7.50 -4.36 -3.39
N ARG A 34 -7.26 -4.54 -2.08
CA ARG A 34 -7.34 -3.44 -1.10
C ARG A 34 -6.32 -2.33 -1.38
N LEU A 35 -5.09 -2.69 -1.74
CA LEU A 35 -4.07 -1.71 -2.12
C LEU A 35 -4.44 -0.95 -3.39
N TRP A 36 -5.08 -1.60 -4.36
CA TRP A 36 -5.61 -0.90 -5.53
C TRP A 36 -6.71 0.08 -5.12
N VAL A 37 -7.66 -0.33 -4.28
CA VAL A 37 -8.74 0.54 -3.77
C VAL A 37 -8.18 1.78 -3.06
N SER A 38 -7.15 1.64 -2.23
CA SER A 38 -6.54 2.79 -1.56
C SER A 38 -5.72 3.68 -2.52
N SER A 39 -5.28 3.18 -3.68
CA SER A 39 -4.46 3.94 -4.62
C SER A 39 -5.23 4.84 -5.59
N VAL A 40 -6.57 4.70 -5.64
CA VAL A 40 -7.40 5.38 -6.64
C VAL A 40 -8.22 6.51 -6.03
N ASP A 41 -8.41 7.60 -6.78
CA ASP A 41 -9.32 8.66 -6.39
C ASP A 41 -10.78 8.20 -6.52
N TYR A 42 -11.33 7.71 -5.41
CA TYR A 42 -12.68 7.15 -5.35
C TYR A 42 -13.80 8.16 -5.61
N ARG A 43 -13.51 9.47 -5.65
CA ARG A 43 -14.51 10.50 -5.98
C ARG A 43 -14.94 10.41 -7.44
N ASN A 44 -14.06 9.92 -8.31
CA ASN A 44 -14.31 9.74 -9.74
C ASN A 44 -14.60 8.27 -10.08
N ASP A 45 -14.91 8.00 -11.34
CA ASP A 45 -14.91 6.64 -11.86
C ASP A 45 -13.47 6.11 -11.92
N VAL A 46 -13.28 4.85 -11.54
CA VAL A 46 -11.95 4.24 -11.36
C VAL A 46 -11.77 3.06 -12.30
N ALA A 47 -10.63 3.02 -12.99
CA ALA A 47 -10.32 1.96 -13.93
C ALA A 47 -9.78 0.71 -13.22
N LEU A 48 -10.29 -0.46 -13.62
CA LEU A 48 -9.81 -1.75 -13.15
C LEU A 48 -9.50 -2.67 -14.33
N SER A 49 -8.31 -3.27 -14.31
CA SER A 49 -7.83 -4.17 -15.35
C SER A 49 -6.81 -5.17 -14.82
N HIS A 50 -6.53 -6.21 -15.60
CA HIS A 50 -5.50 -7.18 -15.25
C HIS A 50 -4.10 -6.54 -15.18
N ASN A 51 -3.83 -5.55 -16.02
CA ASN A 51 -2.56 -4.83 -16.02
C ASN A 51 -2.42 -3.95 -14.77
N ILE A 52 -3.48 -3.21 -14.40
CA ILE A 52 -3.51 -2.39 -13.17
C ILE A 52 -3.32 -3.28 -11.93
N ILE A 53 -4.01 -4.43 -11.86
CA ILE A 53 -3.84 -5.38 -10.76
C ILE A 53 -2.42 -5.95 -10.73
N LYS A 54 -1.84 -6.29 -11.88
CA LYS A 54 -0.44 -6.75 -11.95
C LYS A 54 0.53 -5.70 -11.43
N GLN A 55 0.37 -4.44 -11.82
CA GLN A 55 1.19 -3.33 -11.31
C GLN A 55 1.03 -3.14 -9.80
N THR A 56 -0.22 -3.23 -9.31
CA THR A 56 -0.52 -3.16 -7.88
C THR A 56 0.17 -4.29 -7.10
N ALA A 57 0.22 -5.49 -7.68
CA ALA A 57 0.92 -6.63 -7.09
C ALA A 57 2.44 -6.41 -7.01
N GLU A 58 3.06 -5.76 -8.01
CA GLU A 58 4.48 -5.41 -7.93
C GLU A 58 4.75 -4.38 -6.82
N ALA A 59 3.88 -3.36 -6.68
CA ALA A 59 3.97 -2.39 -5.59
C ALA A 59 3.83 -3.07 -4.23
N TYR A 60 2.85 -3.97 -4.08
CA TYR A 60 2.66 -4.78 -2.88
C TYR A 60 3.90 -5.62 -2.55
N ARG A 61 4.51 -6.30 -3.54
CA ARG A 61 5.74 -7.08 -3.33
C ARG A 61 6.88 -6.21 -2.84
N LYS A 62 7.01 -4.99 -3.36
CA LYS A 62 8.03 -4.03 -2.89
C LYS A 62 7.82 -3.68 -1.42
N ILE A 63 6.60 -3.31 -1.03
CA ILE A 63 6.24 -3.01 0.38
C ILE A 63 6.58 -4.22 1.27
N ARG A 64 6.10 -5.41 0.90
CA ARG A 64 6.33 -6.64 1.66
C ARG A 64 7.82 -6.96 1.81
N ASN A 65 8.61 -6.81 0.74
CA ASN A 65 10.05 -7.07 0.78
C ASN A 65 10.79 -6.07 1.67
N THR A 66 10.39 -4.80 1.67
CA THR A 66 10.94 -3.80 2.60
C THR A 66 10.63 -4.15 4.05
N CYS A 67 9.38 -4.49 4.38
CA CYS A 67 9.01 -4.91 5.73
C CYS A 67 9.77 -6.18 6.15
N ARG A 68 9.90 -7.17 5.25
CA ARG A 68 10.67 -8.39 5.50
C ARG A 68 12.14 -8.10 5.77
N PHE A 69 12.75 -7.20 5.01
CA PHE A 69 14.13 -6.78 5.25
C PHE A 69 14.29 -6.14 6.63
N ILE A 70 13.41 -5.19 6.99
CA ILE A 70 13.45 -4.53 8.30
C ILE A 70 13.28 -5.55 9.43
N LEU A 71 12.24 -6.39 9.38
CA LEU A 71 12.00 -7.43 10.38
C LEU A 71 13.18 -8.42 10.50
N GLY A 72 13.82 -8.75 9.37
CA GLY A 72 14.99 -9.62 9.35
C GLY A 72 16.22 -9.01 10.02
N ASN A 73 16.30 -7.69 10.16
CA ASN A 73 17.37 -7.01 10.90
C ASN A 73 17.05 -6.81 12.39
N LEU A 74 15.87 -7.22 12.86
CA LEU A 74 15.44 -7.09 14.25
C LEU A 74 15.43 -8.43 15.00
N PHE A 75 16.04 -9.48 14.45
CA PHE A 75 15.92 -10.86 14.96
C PHE A 75 16.51 -11.05 16.36
N ASP A 76 17.45 -10.21 16.77
CA ASP A 76 18.15 -10.22 18.05
C ASP A 76 17.96 -8.91 18.85
N PHE A 77 17.09 -8.02 18.40
CA PHE A 77 16.83 -6.73 19.05
C PHE A 77 15.69 -6.84 20.07
N ASP A 78 16.00 -6.51 21.33
CA ASP A 78 15.03 -6.40 22.42
C ASP A 78 14.79 -4.91 22.78
N PRO A 79 13.60 -4.36 22.50
CA PRO A 79 13.28 -2.95 22.79
C PRO A 79 13.42 -2.54 24.26
N ASP A 80 13.30 -3.47 25.21
CA ASP A 80 13.41 -3.16 26.65
C ASP A 80 14.88 -3.09 27.11
N ARG A 81 15.81 -3.63 26.32
CA ARG A 81 17.23 -3.77 26.70
C ARG A 81 18.19 -3.03 25.77
N ASP A 82 17.91 -3.03 24.48
CA ASP A 82 18.85 -2.60 23.43
C ASP A 82 18.51 -1.21 22.87
N ASN A 83 17.44 -0.58 23.36
CA ASN A 83 17.03 0.74 22.91
C ASN A 83 18.03 1.82 23.32
N VAL A 84 18.28 2.76 22.42
CA VAL A 84 19.29 3.82 22.57
C VAL A 84 18.58 5.17 22.74
N PRO A 85 18.96 5.99 23.75
CA PRO A 85 18.41 7.33 23.92
C PRO A 85 18.60 8.19 22.67
N TYR A 86 17.64 9.07 22.38
CA TYR A 86 17.64 9.87 21.16
C TYR A 86 18.94 10.68 20.97
N GLU A 87 19.48 11.21 22.07
CA GLU A 87 20.70 12.02 22.08
C GLU A 87 21.96 11.21 21.74
N GLN A 88 21.90 9.88 21.84
CA GLN A 88 23.00 8.97 21.54
C GLN A 88 22.88 8.34 20.14
N LEU A 89 21.77 8.56 19.43
CA LEU A 89 21.59 8.13 18.05
C LEU A 89 22.51 8.92 17.11
N THR A 90 22.91 8.30 16.00
CA THR A 90 23.66 9.01 14.95
C THR A 90 22.77 10.08 14.30
N GLU A 91 23.38 11.10 13.68
CA GLU A 91 22.63 12.13 12.95
C GLU A 91 21.73 11.53 11.86
N LEU A 92 22.15 10.43 11.24
CA LEU A 92 21.38 9.73 10.22
C LEU A 92 20.13 9.06 10.82
N ASP A 93 20.27 8.43 11.98
CA ASP A 93 19.15 7.79 12.69
C ASP A 93 18.15 8.84 13.19
N GLN A 94 18.64 9.95 13.74
CA GLN A 94 17.81 11.09 14.14
C GLN A 94 17.05 11.67 12.94
N TRP A 95 17.71 11.78 11.78
CA TRP A 95 17.07 12.20 10.54
C TRP A 95 15.99 11.21 10.08
N ALA A 96 16.25 9.91 10.15
CA ALA A 96 15.29 8.87 9.80
C ALA A 96 14.04 8.92 10.70
N LEU A 97 14.21 9.11 12.01
CA LEU A 97 13.11 9.32 12.95
C LEU A 97 12.32 10.59 12.65
N SER A 98 12.99 11.69 12.28
CA SER A 98 12.33 12.93 11.85
C SER A 98 11.49 12.72 10.59
N LYS A 99 11.99 11.95 9.62
CA LYS A 99 11.23 11.57 8.41
C LYS A 99 10.03 10.70 8.75
N LEU A 100 10.20 9.72 9.64
CA LEU A 100 9.10 8.88 10.12
C LEU A 100 8.01 9.71 10.81
N HIS A 101 8.38 10.63 11.69
CA HIS A 101 7.40 11.47 12.38
C HIS A 101 6.58 12.34 11.41
N LYS A 102 7.23 12.93 10.39
CA LYS A 102 6.53 13.67 9.32
C LYS A 102 5.59 12.76 8.53
N LEU A 103 6.01 11.53 8.26
CA LEU A 103 5.17 10.55 7.58
C LEU A 103 3.95 10.18 8.41
N ILE A 104 4.12 9.88 9.71
CA ILE A 104 3.03 9.56 10.63
C ILE A 104 2.00 10.69 10.63
N LYS A 105 2.43 11.94 10.82
CA LYS A 105 1.52 13.09 10.82
C LYS A 105 0.71 13.19 9.52
N ARG A 106 1.39 13.02 8.37
CA ARG A 106 0.73 13.09 7.06
C ARG A 106 -0.28 11.97 6.88
N VAL A 107 0.10 10.73 7.20
CA VAL A 107 -0.77 9.55 7.03
C VAL A 107 -1.95 9.61 7.99
N SER A 108 -1.76 9.98 9.25
CA SER A 108 -2.85 10.15 10.22
C SER A 108 -3.86 11.19 9.74
N GLN A 109 -3.40 12.34 9.27
CA GLN A 109 -4.29 13.37 8.70
C GLN A 109 -5.05 12.86 7.48
N ALA A 110 -4.36 12.16 6.57
CA ALA A 110 -4.97 11.60 5.37
C ALA A 110 -6.10 10.59 5.72
N TYR A 111 -5.91 9.77 6.77
CA TYR A 111 -6.96 8.90 7.29
C TYR A 111 -8.17 9.66 7.87
N GLU A 112 -7.94 10.78 8.59
CA GLU A 112 -9.02 11.63 9.11
C GLU A 112 -9.83 12.29 7.99
N ASP A 113 -9.16 12.65 6.91
CA ASP A 113 -9.76 13.32 5.73
C ASP A 113 -10.31 12.32 4.70
N TYR A 114 -10.23 11.01 4.98
CA TYR A 114 -10.59 9.93 4.05
C TYR A 114 -9.81 10.00 2.72
N GLU A 115 -8.58 10.50 2.74
CA GLU A 115 -7.60 10.48 1.66
C GLU A 115 -6.68 9.25 1.82
N PHE A 116 -7.15 8.10 1.34
CA PHE A 116 -6.45 6.81 1.50
C PHE A 116 -5.20 6.65 0.61
#